data_AF-S6URA3-F1
#
_entry.id   AF-S6URA3-F1
#
_cell.length_a   1.000
_cell.length_b   1.000
_cell.length_c   1.000
_cell.angle_alpha   90.00
_cell.angle_beta   90.00
_cell.angle_gamma   90.00
#
_symmetry.space_group_name_H-M   'P 1'
#
loop_
_entity.id
_entity.type
_entity.pdbx_description
1 polymer ?
#
loop_
_entity_poly.entity_id
_entity_poly.type
_entity_poly.pdbx_seq_one_letter_code
_entity_poly.pdbx_strand_id
1 'polypeptide(L)'
;MSLPSLADFPAILLPLITRARQTWRTALTELSADALASFEAWPEARRTAFDRVCAASDFVAEQICRDPQMFLHLAGSGELERSFSVGELRGQIADALSSAVTED
;
A
#
# COMPACT_ATOMS: atom_id res chain seq x y z
N MET A 1 -7.77 7.84 22.41
CA MET A 1 -7.43 6.49 22.92
C MET A 1 -6.27 6.00 22.09
N SER A 2 -5.06 5.95 22.66
CA SER A 2 -3.90 5.40 21.94
C SER A 2 -4.03 3.88 21.93
N LEU A 3 -3.97 3.27 20.74
CA LEU A 3 -3.94 1.81 20.62
C LEU A 3 -2.67 1.27 21.32
N PRO A 4 -2.72 0.06 21.91
CA PRO A 4 -1.53 -0.57 22.46
C PRO A 4 -0.45 -0.72 21.39
N SER A 5 0.81 -0.67 21.81
CA SER A 5 1.95 -0.90 20.92
C SER A 5 1.79 -2.25 20.23
N LEU A 6 2.01 -2.28 18.92
CA LEU A 6 1.95 -3.52 18.15
C LEU A 6 3.13 -4.41 18.53
N ALA A 7 2.87 -5.71 18.70
CA ALA A 7 3.91 -6.70 18.97
C ALA A 7 4.87 -6.83 17.78
N ASP A 8 6.10 -7.24 18.05
CA ASP A 8 7.08 -7.59 17.03
C ASP A 8 6.58 -8.75 16.16
N PHE A 9 7.16 -8.87 14.96
CA PHE A 9 6.81 -9.95 14.04
C PHE A 9 7.22 -11.32 14.62
N PRO A 10 6.29 -12.27 14.74
CA PRO A 10 6.64 -13.65 15.02
C PRO A 10 7.64 -14.18 13.99
N ALA A 11 8.66 -14.90 14.44
CA ALA A 11 9.72 -15.41 13.57
C ALA A 11 9.20 -16.23 12.37
N ILE A 12 8.09 -16.94 12.55
CA ILE A 12 7.43 -17.74 11.51
C ILE A 12 6.92 -16.91 10.32
N LEU A 13 6.64 -15.62 10.52
CA LEU A 13 6.16 -14.71 9.46
C LEU A 13 7.30 -14.01 8.71
N LEU A 14 8.53 -14.02 9.24
CA LEU A 14 9.67 -13.33 8.63
C LEU A 14 9.98 -13.78 7.19
N PRO A 15 9.89 -15.08 6.84
CA PRO A 15 10.09 -15.52 5.46
C PRO A 15 9.02 -14.95 4.50
N LEU A 16 7.76 -14.86 4.93
CA LEU A 16 6.66 -14.30 4.13
C LEU A 16 6.89 -12.81 3.88
N ILE A 17 7.23 -12.05 4.93
CA ILE A 17 7.54 -10.61 4.84
C ILE A 17 8.72 -10.38 3.90
N THR A 18 9.80 -11.16 4.06
CA THR A 18 11.00 -11.05 3.21
C THR A 18 10.66 -11.27 1.75
N ARG A 19 9.89 -12.32 1.44
CA ARG A 19 9.46 -12.63 0.07
C ARG A 19 8.60 -11.51 -0.51
N ALA A 20 7.59 -11.04 0.23
CA ALA A 20 6.71 -9.96 -0.21
C ALA A 20 7.50 -8.67 -0.51
N ARG A 21 8.46 -8.31 0.34
CA ARG A 21 9.36 -7.16 0.11
C ARG A 21 10.18 -7.32 -1.16
N GLN A 22 10.76 -8.50 -1.38
CA GLN A 22 11.58 -8.76 -2.55
C GLN A 22 10.74 -8.66 -3.83
N THR A 23 9.59 -9.33 -3.88
CA THR A 23 8.68 -9.27 -5.02
C THR A 23 8.20 -7.84 -5.29
N TRP A 24 7.83 -7.10 -4.24
CA TRP A 24 7.43 -5.70 -4.35
C TRP A 24 8.55 -4.81 -4.91
N ARG A 25 9.78 -4.94 -4.42
CA ARG A 25 10.93 -4.19 -4.93
C ARG A 25 11.23 -4.52 -6.40
N THR A 26 11.08 -5.78 -6.80
CA THR A 26 11.20 -6.18 -8.21
C THR A 26 10.14 -5.48 -9.05
N ALA A 27 8.86 -5.54 -8.65
CA ALA A 27 7.77 -4.89 -9.37
C ALA A 27 7.97 -3.36 -9.49
N LEU A 28 8.47 -2.71 -8.43
CA LEU A 28 8.81 -1.29 -8.46
C LEU A 28 9.98 -0.97 -9.41
N THR A 29 11.00 -1.83 -9.43
CA THR A 29 12.16 -1.66 -10.33
C THR A 29 11.73 -1.80 -11.79
N GLU A 30 10.81 -2.72 -12.07
CA GLU A 30 10.22 -2.92 -13.40
C GLU A 30 9.32 -1.74 -13.81
N LEU A 31 8.62 -1.12 -12.85
CA LEU A 31 7.80 0.07 -13.09
C LEU A 31 8.67 1.30 -13.43
N SER A 32 9.54 1.74 -12.51
CA SER A 32 10.52 2.82 -12.75
C SER A 32 11.51 3.00 -11.58
N ALA A 33 12.64 3.65 -11.86
CA ALA A 33 13.59 4.03 -10.81
C ALA A 33 12.98 4.98 -9.77
N ASP A 34 12.12 5.91 -10.20
CA ASP A 34 11.44 6.86 -9.31
C ASP A 34 10.43 6.16 -8.40
N ALA A 35 9.75 5.11 -8.89
CA ALA A 35 8.83 4.31 -8.10
C ALA A 35 9.55 3.60 -6.95
N LEU A 36 10.72 3.00 -7.22
CA LEU A 36 11.57 2.40 -6.19
C LEU A 36 12.06 3.44 -5.19
N ALA A 37 12.55 4.58 -5.66
CA ALA A 37 13.04 5.66 -4.81
C ALA A 37 11.93 6.23 -3.90
N SER A 38 10.71 6.37 -4.42
CA SER A 38 9.53 6.79 -3.64
C SER A 38 9.25 5.84 -2.47
N PHE A 39 9.28 4.53 -2.71
CA PHE A 39 9.11 3.53 -1.66
C PHE A 39 10.26 3.54 -0.64
N GLU A 40 11.51 3.71 -1.08
CA GLU A 40 12.67 3.77 -0.19
C GLU A 40 12.64 5.02 0.70
N ALA A 41 12.04 6.11 0.24
CA ALA A 41 11.83 7.34 1.00
C ALA A 41 10.71 7.25 2.04
N TRP A 42 9.95 6.14 2.10
CA TRP A 42 8.85 6.01 3.05
C TRP A 42 9.31 6.04 4.52
N PRO A 43 8.54 6.71 5.40
CA PRO A 43 8.77 6.64 6.83
C PRO A 43 8.81 5.19 7.33
N GLU A 44 9.65 4.91 8.33
CA GLU A 44 9.78 3.57 8.93
C GLU A 44 8.44 3.01 9.40
N ALA A 45 7.59 3.86 9.98
CA ALA A 45 6.25 3.47 10.43
C ALA A 45 5.39 2.91 9.28
N ARG A 46 5.45 3.52 8.08
CA ARG A 46 4.70 3.05 6.91
C ARG A 46 5.30 1.76 6.35
N ARG A 47 6.63 1.62 6.32
CA ARG A 47 7.31 0.38 5.90
C ARG A 47 7.02 -0.79 6.85
N THR A 48 6.89 -0.52 8.15
CA THR A 48 6.47 -1.52 9.14
C THR A 48 4.99 -1.88 8.98
N ALA A 49 4.10 -0.90 8.72
CA ALA A 49 2.69 -1.18 8.46
C ALA A 49 2.50 -2.02 7.18
N PHE A 50 3.26 -1.71 6.13
CA PHE A 50 3.33 -2.50 4.90
C PHE A 50 3.67 -3.97 5.18
N ASP A 51 4.71 -4.23 5.98
CA ASP A 51 5.08 -5.61 6.36
C ASP A 51 3.97 -6.34 7.08
N ARG A 52 3.25 -5.67 7.98
CA ARG A 52 2.11 -6.26 8.70
C ARG A 52 1.00 -6.65 7.76
N VAL A 53 0.67 -5.79 6.80
CA VAL A 53 -0.35 -6.06 5.79
C VAL A 53 0.07 -7.24 4.91
N CYS A 54 1.31 -7.24 4.41
CA CYS A 54 1.85 -8.34 3.61
C CYS A 54 1.92 -9.66 4.39
N ALA A 55 2.22 -9.64 5.69
CA ALA A 55 2.20 -10.83 6.54
C ALA A 55 0.79 -11.35 6.84
N ALA A 56 -0.21 -10.47 6.81
CA ALA A 56 -1.60 -10.80 7.16
C ALA A 56 -2.46 -11.14 5.95
N SER A 57 -2.05 -10.77 4.73
CA SER A 57 -2.85 -10.91 3.52
C SER A 57 -2.00 -11.14 2.27
N ASP A 58 -1.91 -12.40 1.85
CA ASP A 58 -1.30 -12.76 0.57
C ASP A 58 -2.01 -12.07 -0.60
N PHE A 59 -3.34 -11.86 -0.50
CA PHE A 59 -4.10 -11.11 -1.50
C PHE A 59 -3.52 -9.70 -1.69
N VAL A 60 -3.28 -8.96 -0.60
CA VAL A 60 -2.71 -7.60 -0.73
C VAL A 60 -1.30 -7.68 -1.32
N ALA A 61 -0.47 -8.59 -0.83
CA ALA A 61 0.90 -8.77 -1.34
C ALA A 61 0.92 -9.07 -2.85
N GLU A 62 -0.03 -9.85 -3.36
CA GLU A 62 -0.17 -10.10 -4.79
C GLU A 62 -0.74 -8.88 -5.54
N GLN A 63 -1.81 -8.25 -5.05
CA GLN A 63 -2.48 -7.16 -5.75
C GLN A 63 -1.57 -5.96 -5.98
N ILE A 64 -0.81 -5.55 -4.97
CA ILE A 64 0.12 -4.42 -5.11
C ILE A 64 1.19 -4.70 -6.17
N CYS A 65 1.61 -5.95 -6.35
CA CYS A 65 2.60 -6.29 -7.37
C CYS A 65 2.00 -6.33 -8.77
N ARG A 66 0.69 -6.58 -8.91
CA ARG A 66 -0.02 -6.54 -10.19
C ARG A 66 -0.25 -5.12 -10.69
N ASP A 67 -0.49 -4.17 -9.77
CA ASP A 67 -0.59 -2.75 -10.08
C ASP A 67 0.19 -1.88 -9.06
N PRO A 68 1.52 -1.78 -9.24
CA PRO A 68 2.37 -1.01 -8.32
C PRO A 68 2.08 0.49 -8.36
N GLN A 69 1.65 1.01 -9.52
CA GLN A 69 1.37 2.43 -9.69
C GLN A 69 0.14 2.83 -8.87
N MET A 70 -0.94 2.05 -8.93
CA MET A 70 -2.14 2.29 -8.13
C MET A 70 -1.81 2.32 -6.64
N PHE A 71 -1.02 1.36 -6.15
CA PHE A 71 -0.66 1.32 -4.74
C PHE A 71 0.21 2.52 -4.30
N LEU A 72 1.18 2.94 -5.14
CA LEU A 72 1.98 4.14 -4.86
C LEU A 72 1.11 5.41 -4.85
N HIS A 73 0.14 5.52 -5.75
CA HIS A 73 -0.81 6.63 -5.75
C HIS A 73 -1.63 6.67 -4.45
N LEU A 74 -2.17 5.51 -4.04
CA LEU A 74 -2.91 5.39 -2.78
C LEU A 74 -2.04 5.77 -1.57
N ALA A 75 -0.79 5.34 -1.52
CA ALA A 75 0.13 5.74 -0.45
C ALA A 75 0.49 7.24 -0.47
N GLY A 76 0.54 7.84 -1.66
CA GLY A 76 0.76 9.28 -1.87
C GLY A 76 -0.42 10.15 -1.45
N SER A 77 -1.64 9.64 -1.54
CA SER A 77 -2.86 10.34 -1.12
C SER A 77 -2.99 10.53 0.41
N GLY A 78 -2.27 9.71 1.19
CA GLY A 78 -2.36 9.68 2.66
C GLY A 78 -3.57 8.94 3.20
N GLU A 79 -4.34 8.25 2.35
CA GLU A 79 -5.54 7.51 2.75
C GLU A 79 -5.22 6.22 3.52
N LEU A 80 -4.02 5.66 3.36
CA LEU A 80 -3.59 4.48 4.12
C LEU A 80 -3.47 4.75 5.63
N GLU A 81 -3.27 6.00 6.04
CA GLU A 81 -3.03 6.39 7.42
C GLU A 81 -4.28 6.86 8.18
N ARG A 82 -5.43 6.95 7.50
CA ARG A 82 -6.66 7.47 8.11
C ARG A 82 -7.89 6.71 7.65
N SER A 83 -8.90 6.69 8.50
CA SER A 83 -10.24 6.27 8.07
C SER A 83 -10.90 7.38 7.24
N PHE A 84 -11.72 6.96 6.28
CA PHE A 84 -12.61 7.87 5.58
C PHE A 84 -13.69 8.42 6.51
N SER A 85 -14.01 9.70 6.30
CA SER A 85 -15.15 10.35 6.92
C SER A 85 -16.47 9.90 6.27
N VAL A 86 -17.58 10.11 6.96
CA VAL A 86 -18.91 9.77 6.43
C VAL A 86 -19.14 10.49 5.10
N GLY A 87 -19.41 9.72 4.05
CA GLY A 87 -19.70 10.25 2.71
C GLY A 87 -18.46 10.60 1.87
N GLU A 88 -17.26 10.52 2.42
CA GLU A 88 -16.02 10.86 1.70
C GLU A 88 -15.81 9.96 0.48
N LEU A 89 -15.90 8.64 0.65
CA LEU A 89 -15.79 7.68 -0.45
C LEU A 89 -16.85 7.92 -1.54
N ARG A 90 -18.05 8.36 -1.15
CA ARG A 90 -19.11 8.69 -2.12
C ARG A 90 -18.73 9.90 -2.96
N GLY A 91 -18.11 10.91 -2.34
CA GLY A 91 -17.57 12.08 -3.04
C GLY A 91 -16.50 11.67 -4.03
N GLN A 92 -15.53 10.87 -3.60
CA GLN A 92 -14.45 10.38 -4.48
C GLN A 92 -14.98 9.61 -5.69
N ILE A 93 -15.99 8.76 -5.50
CA ILE A 93 -16.64 8.04 -6.61
C ILE A 93 -17.34 9.02 -7.56
N ALA A 94 -18.06 10.02 -7.03
CA ALA A 94 -18.72 11.03 -7.86
C ALA A 94 -17.71 11.86 -8.67
N ASP A 95 -16.59 12.23 -8.06
CA ASP A 95 -15.52 12.97 -8.72
C ASP A 95 -14.87 12.13 -9.82
N ALA A 96 -14.58 10.85 -9.56
CA ALA A 96 -14.05 9.91 -10.55
C ALA A 96 -15.02 9.70 -11.73
N LEU A 97 -16.33 9.60 -11.47
CA LEU A 97 -17.35 9.51 -12.52
C LEU A 97 -17.45 10.81 -13.34
N SER A 98 -17.29 11.97 -12.71
CA SER A 98 -17.34 13.26 -13.40
C SER A 98 -16.14 13.49 -14.33
N SER A 99 -14.99 12.88 -14.02
CA SER A 99 -13.78 12.94 -14.84
C SER A 99 -13.68 11.82 -15.87
N ALA A 100 -14.55 10.80 -15.80
CA ALA A 100 -14.64 9.74 -16.78
C ALA A 100 -15.22 10.30 -18.11
N VAL A 101 -14.42 10.24 -19.16
CA VAL A 101 -14.80 10.69 -20.51
C VAL A 101 -15.27 9.51 -21.37
N THR A 102 -14.87 8.28 -21.00
CA THR A 102 -15.11 7.02 -21.71
C THR A 102 -15.52 5.93 -20.72
N GLU A 103 -16.16 4.88 -21.25
CA GLU A 103 -16.48 3.65 -20.49
C GLU A 103 -15.30 2.66 -20.45
N ASP A 104 -14.28 2.91 -21.28
CA ASP A 104 -12.97 2.25 -21.28
C ASP A 104 -12.00 2.99 -20.35
#